data_AF-A0A8D9ALZ7-F1
#
_entry.id   AF-A0A8D9ALZ7-F1
#
_cell.length_a   1.000
_cell.length_b   1.000
_cell.length_c   1.000
_cell.angle_alpha   90.00
_cell.angle_beta   90.00
_cell.angle_gamma   90.00
#
_symmetry.space_group_name_H-M   'P 1'
#
loop_
_entity.id
_entity.type
_entity.pdbx_description
1 polymer ?
#
loop_
_entity_poly.entity_id
_entity_poly.type
_entity_poly.pdbx_seq_one_letter_code
_entity_poly.pdbx_strand_id
1 'polypeptide(L)'
;MTDTIRELNSELSCFHEWTKGLFLRPNPQKTKAMVFGPMSVINSLDTADLPPIILDGVSIPLVSNSRNLGVFIDNKLSWERHVSEVYITLCTISLNLGEFFQRN
;
A
#
# COMPACT_ATOMS: atom_id res chain seq x y z
N MET A 1 -16.12 -13.51 -3.01
CA MET A 1 -15.34 -12.28 -2.71
C MET A 1 -16.07 -11.39 -1.71
N THR A 2 -17.35 -11.11 -1.91
CA THR A 2 -18.22 -10.38 -0.95
C THR A 2 -18.19 -10.98 0.45
N ASP A 3 -18.32 -12.30 0.59
CA ASP A 3 -18.27 -12.98 1.89
C ASP A 3 -16.89 -12.89 2.55
N THR A 4 -15.83 -12.99 1.74
CA THR A 4 -14.45 -12.80 2.20
C THR A 4 -14.21 -11.39 2.77
N ILE A 5 -14.77 -10.35 2.14
CA ILE A 5 -14.65 -8.98 2.65
C ILE A 5 -15.46 -8.79 3.93
N ARG A 6 -16.62 -9.45 4.06
CA ARG A 6 -17.39 -9.45 5.32
C ARG A 6 -16.61 -10.10 6.45
N GLU A 7 -15.99 -11.25 6.18
CA GLU A 7 -15.13 -11.94 7.13
C GLU A 7 -13.93 -11.07 7.52
N LEU A 8 -13.25 -10.46 6.54
CA LEU A 8 -12.16 -9.50 6.77
C LEU A 8 -12.59 -8.34 7.67
N ASN A 9 -13.77 -7.75 7.42
CA ASN A 9 -14.28 -6.65 8.25
C ASN A 9 -14.59 -7.10 9.69
N SER A 10 -15.05 -8.34 9.87
CA SER A 10 -15.22 -8.94 11.20
C SER A 10 -13.87 -9.11 11.90
N GLU A 11 -12.85 -9.60 11.19
CA GLU A 11 -11.49 -9.73 11.71
C GLU A 11 -10.86 -8.37 12.06
N LEU A 12 -11.03 -7.36 11.21
CA LEU A 12 -10.54 -6.00 11.47
C LEU A 12 -11.20 -5.38 12.71
N SER A 13 -12.46 -5.71 12.96
CA SER A 13 -13.17 -5.30 14.18
C SER A 13 -12.58 -5.97 15.41
N CYS A 14 -12.31 -7.28 15.34
CA CYS A 14 -11.63 -8.01 16.41
C CYS A 14 -10.20 -7.47 16.66
N PHE A 15 -9.44 -7.24 15.58
CA PHE A 15 -8.11 -6.65 15.63
C PHE A 15 -8.14 -5.27 16.30
N HIS A 16 -9.11 -4.42 15.97
CA HIS A 16 -9.27 -3.12 16.59
C HIS A 16 -9.51 -3.23 18.10
N GLU A 17 -10.39 -4.12 18.55
CA GLU A 17 -10.60 -4.35 19.99
C GLU A 17 -9.36 -4.90 20.69
N TRP A 18 -8.63 -5.82 20.05
CA TRP A 18 -7.35 -6.31 20.56
C TRP A 18 -6.32 -5.19 20.71
N THR A 19 -6.22 -4.27 19.72
CA THR A 19 -5.29 -3.14 19.80
C THR A 19 -5.61 -2.17 20.94
N LYS A 20 -6.89 -1.97 21.27
CA LYS A 20 -7.29 -1.14 22.43
C LYS A 20 -6.75 -1.70 23.74
N GLY A 21 -6.77 -3.01 23.91
CA GLY A 21 -6.19 -3.68 25.09
C GLY A 21 -4.68 -3.49 25.23
N LEU A 22 -3.99 -3.15 24.14
CA LEU A 22 -2.56 -2.88 24.09
C LEU A 22 -2.22 -1.38 24.09
N PHE A 23 -3.21 -0.50 24.29
CA PHE A 23 -3.06 0.96 24.15
C PHE A 23 -2.51 1.39 22.77
N LEU A 24 -2.75 0.58 21.74
CA LEU A 24 -2.41 0.88 20.36
C LEU A 24 -3.67 1.38 19.64
N ARG A 25 -3.49 2.41 18.80
CA ARG A 25 -4.56 2.92 17.92
C ARG A 25 -4.11 2.78 16.46
N PRO A 26 -4.73 1.89 15.67
CA PRO A 26 -4.54 1.84 14.24
C PRO A 26 -4.84 3.21 13.62
N ASN A 27 -4.19 3.55 12.50
CA ASN A 27 -4.46 4.81 11.79
C ASN A 27 -5.14 4.51 10.44
N PRO A 28 -6.49 4.43 10.40
CA PRO A 28 -7.21 4.10 9.18
C PRO A 28 -6.91 5.05 8.01
N GLN A 29 -6.63 6.33 8.28
CA GLN A 29 -6.31 7.31 7.23
C GLN A 29 -4.98 7.02 6.53
N LYS A 30 -4.04 6.33 7.19
CA LYS A 30 -2.77 5.89 6.61
C LYS A 30 -2.82 4.45 6.09
N THR A 31 -3.86 3.70 6.43
CA THR A 31 -4.04 2.31 6.02
C THR A 31 -4.55 2.23 4.59
N LYS A 32 -4.03 1.26 3.83
CA LYS A 32 -4.46 0.96 2.46
C LYS A 32 -4.62 -0.55 2.33
N ALA A 33 -5.61 -0.98 1.56
CA ALA A 33 -5.80 -2.39 1.23
C ALA A 33 -5.22 -2.66 -0.16
N MET A 34 -4.64 -3.83 -0.37
CA MET A 34 -4.12 -4.27 -1.66
C MET A 34 -4.40 -5.76 -1.81
N VAL A 35 -4.87 -6.16 -3.00
CA VAL A 35 -5.13 -7.57 -3.34
C VAL A 35 -3.97 -8.07 -4.18
N PHE A 36 -3.41 -9.21 -3.79
CA PHE A 36 -2.37 -9.91 -4.53
C PHE A 36 -2.94 -11.18 -5.18
N GLY A 37 -2.43 -11.53 -6.35
CA GLY A 37 -2.86 -12.72 -7.07
C GLY A 37 -2.54 -12.65 -8.57
N PRO A 38 -2.94 -13.68 -9.34
CA PRO A 38 -2.80 -13.67 -10.78
C PRO A 38 -3.53 -12.47 -11.40
N MET A 39 -2.90 -11.81 -12.38
CA MET A 39 -3.48 -10.61 -13.01
C MET A 39 -4.82 -10.88 -13.69
N SER A 40 -5.05 -12.09 -14.21
CA SER A 40 -6.35 -12.49 -14.74
C SER A 40 -7.45 -12.40 -13.70
N VAL A 41 -7.16 -12.80 -12.45
CA VAL A 41 -8.09 -12.73 -11.32
C VAL A 41 -8.27 -11.28 -10.89
N ILE A 42 -7.18 -10.55 -10.67
CA ILE A 42 -7.24 -9.14 -10.22
C ILE A 42 -8.01 -8.27 -11.22
N ASN A 43 -7.75 -8.43 -12.52
CA ASN A 43 -8.41 -7.64 -13.57
C ASN A 43 -9.89 -8.02 -13.74
N SER A 44 -10.31 -9.20 -13.30
CA SER A 44 -11.70 -9.63 -13.32
C SER A 44 -12.52 -9.09 -12.13
N LEU A 45 -11.87 -8.43 -11.17
CA LEU A 45 -12.54 -7.87 -10.01
C LEU A 45 -13.19 -6.55 -10.39
N ASP A 46 -14.52 -6.51 -10.36
CA ASP A 46 -15.23 -5.24 -10.36
C ASP A 46 -15.17 -4.63 -8.96
N THR A 47 -14.26 -3.68 -8.78
CA THR A 47 -14.08 -3.00 -7.50
C THR A 47 -15.28 -2.13 -7.09
N ALA A 48 -16.17 -1.78 -8.03
CA ALA A 48 -17.37 -1.00 -7.72
C ALA A 48 -18.43 -1.84 -6.99
N ASP A 49 -18.46 -3.15 -7.24
CA ASP A 49 -19.44 -4.08 -6.66
C ASP A 49 -18.96 -4.71 -5.35
N LEU A 50 -17.73 -4.43 -4.92
CA LEU A 50 -17.19 -4.95 -3.66
C LEU A 50 -17.66 -4.10 -2.48
N PRO A 51 -18.11 -4.73 -1.37
CA PRO A 51 -18.39 -4.01 -0.15
C PRO A 51 -17.13 -3.30 0.37
N PRO A 52 -17.26 -2.16 1.06
CA PRO A 52 -16.13 -1.42 1.57
C PRO A 52 -15.38 -2.23 2.65
N ILE A 53 -14.06 -2.12 2.65
CA ILE A 53 -13.22 -2.55 3.77
C ILE A 53 -13.27 -1.45 4.82
N ILE A 54 -13.58 -1.79 6.07
CA ILE A 54 -13.81 -0.81 7.15
C ILE A 54 -12.87 -1.12 8.31
N LEU A 55 -12.17 -0.09 8.81
CA LEU A 55 -11.36 -0.14 10.02
C LEU A 55 -11.67 1.08 10.88
N ASP A 56 -12.09 0.86 12.13
CA ASP A 56 -12.47 1.94 13.07
C ASP A 56 -13.51 2.92 12.46
N GLY A 57 -14.52 2.37 11.76
CA GLY A 57 -15.58 3.14 11.10
C GLY A 57 -15.15 3.88 9.83
N VAL A 58 -13.87 3.80 9.43
CA VAL A 58 -13.33 4.46 8.24
C VAL A 58 -13.19 3.47 7.10
N SER A 59 -13.67 3.84 5.91
CA SER A 59 -13.47 3.04 4.70
C SER A 59 -12.03 3.11 4.21
N ILE A 60 -11.40 1.94 4.06
CA ILE A 60 -10.03 1.79 3.60
C ILE A 60 -10.00 1.69 2.07
N PRO A 61 -9.20 2.52 1.37
CA PRO A 61 -9.11 2.46 -0.08
C PRO A 61 -8.38 1.20 -0.53
N LEU A 62 -8.91 0.56 -1.58
CA LEU A 62 -8.21 -0.47 -2.32
C LEU A 62 -7.26 0.18 -3.33
N VAL A 63 -5.98 -0.18 -3.30
CA VAL A 63 -4.95 0.40 -4.17
C VAL A 63 -4.18 -0.67 -4.92
N SER A 64 -3.71 -0.33 -6.13
CA SER A 64 -2.82 -1.19 -6.93
C SER A 64 -1.34 -0.97 -6.64
N ASN A 65 -0.99 0.16 -6.02
CA ASN A 65 0.37 0.45 -5.58
C ASN A 65 0.37 1.33 -4.34
N SER A 66 1.41 1.20 -3.52
CA SER A 66 1.64 2.04 -2.36
C SER A 66 3.12 2.19 -2.07
N ARG A 67 3.50 3.33 -1.51
CA ARG A 67 4.83 3.51 -0.92
C ARG A 67 4.74 3.29 0.57
N ASN A 68 5.51 2.34 1.09
CA ASN A 68 5.60 2.04 2.51
C ASN A 68 7.07 2.13 2.95
N LEU A 69 7.36 3.06 3.87
CA LEU A 69 8.71 3.31 4.42
C LEU A 69 9.81 3.43 3.35
N GLY A 70 9.50 4.10 2.23
CA GLY A 70 10.44 4.33 1.13
C GLY A 70 10.41 3.26 0.02
N VAL A 71 9.84 2.08 0.29
CA VAL A 71 9.72 0.99 -0.68
C VAL A 71 8.40 1.12 -1.44
N PHE A 72 8.47 1.00 -2.77
CA PHE A 72 7.28 0.89 -3.60
C PHE A 72 6.85 -0.56 -3.72
N ILE A 73 5.59 -0.83 -3.38
CA ILE A 73 4.97 -2.14 -3.48
C ILE A 73 3.77 -1.99 -4.41
N ASP A 74 3.68 -2.85 -5.42
CA ASP A 74 2.51 -2.94 -6.29
C ASP A 74 1.83 -4.31 -6.19
N ASN A 75 0.58 -4.36 -6.66
CA ASN A 75 -0.24 -5.57 -6.64
C ASN A 75 0.25 -6.66 -7.61
N LYS A 76 1.21 -6.33 -8.48
CA LYS A 76 1.91 -7.26 -9.37
C LYS A 76 3.15 -7.87 -8.71
N LEU A 77 3.52 -7.39 -7.50
CA LEU A 77 4.78 -7.69 -6.84
C LEU A 77 5.99 -7.43 -7.76
N SER A 78 5.87 -6.43 -8.64
CA SER A 78 6.95 -5.97 -9.49
C SER A 78 7.82 -4.97 -8.75
N TRP A 79 9.13 -5.07 -8.97
CA TRP A 79 10.11 -4.11 -8.45
C TRP A 79 10.43 -2.99 -9.43
N GLU A 80 9.85 -3.03 -10.64
CA GLU A 80 10.18 -2.10 -11.73
C GLU A 80 10.09 -0.65 -11.28
N ARG A 81 8.97 -0.23 -10.69
CA ARG A 81 8.78 1.14 -10.20
C ARG A 81 9.79 1.51 -9.13
N HIS A 82 10.04 0.61 -8.18
CA HIS A 82 10.98 0.86 -7.09
C HIS A 82 12.41 1.03 -7.62
N VAL A 83 12.84 0.11 -8.48
CA VAL A 83 14.18 0.12 -9.10
C VAL A 83 14.37 1.38 -9.95
N SER A 84 13.37 1.76 -10.76
CA SER A 84 13.43 3.00 -11.54
C SER A 84 13.60 4.24 -10.66
N GLU A 85 12.87 4.32 -9.54
CA GLU A 85 12.97 5.47 -8.63
C GLU A 85 14.34 5.53 -7.94
N VAL A 86 14.86 4.39 -7.48
CA VAL A 86 16.20 4.31 -6.89
C VAL A 86 17.24 4.72 -7.92
N TYR A 87 17.13 4.25 -9.15
CA TYR A 87 18.02 4.63 -10.25
C TYR A 87 18.01 6.15 -10.52
N ILE A 88 16.82 6.75 -10.63
CA ILE A 88 16.67 8.20 -10.82
C ILE A 88 17.29 8.98 -9.66
N THR A 89 17.08 8.52 -8.43
CA THR A 89 17.65 9.14 -7.24
C THR A 89 19.18 9.12 -7.29
N LEU A 90 19.77 7.98 -7.67
CA LEU A 90 21.22 7.83 -7.80
C LEU A 90 21.78 8.72 -8.93
N CYS A 91 21.15 8.75 -10.10
CA CYS A 91 21.58 9.63 -11.19
C CYS A 91 21.53 11.11 -10.78
N THR A 92 20.46 11.52 -10.09
CA THR A 92 20.30 12.90 -9.62
C THR A 92 21.40 13.27 -8.63
N ILE A 93 21.70 12.39 -7.66
CA ILE A 93 22.79 12.61 -6.69
C ILE A 93 24.14 12.65 -7.42
N SER A 94 24.38 11.75 -8.35
CA SER A 94 25.63 11.69 -9.11
C SER A 94 25.87 12.96 -9.93
N LEU A 95 24.84 13.50 -10.59
CA LEU A 95 24.92 14.75 -11.35
C LEU A 95 25.20 15.95 -10.43
N ASN A 96 24.46 16.06 -9.32
CA ASN A 96 24.65 17.15 -8.36
C ASN A 96 26.04 17.13 -7.72
N LEU A 97 26.57 15.95 -7.39
CA LEU A 97 27.94 15.81 -6.89
C LEU A 97 28.98 16.20 -7.95
N GLY A 98 28.78 15.77 -9.20
CA GLY A 98 29.64 16.18 -10.31
C GLY A 98 29.70 17.70 -10.48
N GLU A 99 28.54 18.38 -10.45
CA GLU A 99 28.49 19.85 -10.48
C GLU A 99 29.15 20.50 -9.27
N PHE A 100 29.00 19.94 -8.08
CA PHE A 100 29.64 20.45 -6.86
C PHE A 100 31.17 20.37 -6.94
N PHE A 101 31.73 19.26 -7.43
CA PHE A 101 33.18 19.12 -7.60
C PHE A 101 33.74 19.97 -8.76
N GLN A 102 32.92 20.37 -9.73
CA GLN A 102 33.34 21.31 -10.78
C GLN A 102 33.29 22.78 -10.35
N ARG A 103 32.58 23.11 -9.25
CA ARG A 103 32.40 24.46 -8.73
C ARG A 103 33.34 24.83 -7.58
N ASN A 104 34.13 23.88 -7.07
CA ASN A 104 35.16 24.09 -6.04
C ASN A 104 36.55 23.78 -6.61
#